data_AF-M0I8A7-F1
#
_entry.id   AF-M0I8A7-F1
#
_cell.length_a   1.000
_cell.length_b   1.000
_cell.length_c   1.000
_cell.angle_alpha   90.00
_cell.angle_beta   90.00
_cell.angle_gamma   90.00
#
_symmetry.space_group_name_H-M   'P 1'
#
loop_
_entity.id
_entity.type
_entity.pdbx_description
1 polymer ?
#
loop_
_entity_poly.entity_id
_entity_poly.type
_entity_poly.pdbx_seq_one_letter_code
_entity_poly.pdbx_strand_id
1 'polypeptide(L)'
;MFDWFARRFTDPAAVAFVLGLRFLSYALYVALTAAAVGVRSRLTALNGGLAVVSVALTVLILHPDGLPLAASYADILIHVAVPAIAGYAVFSNPSEDRWVGFSLLLVTSLFFLTLLVVLYGEGP
;
A
#
# COMPACT_ATOMS: atom_id res chain seq x y z
N MET A 1 13.33 15.89 12.54
CA MET A 1 11.90 15.45 12.46
C MET A 1 11.74 13.96 12.15
N PHE A 2 12.71 13.31 11.49
CA PHE A 2 12.79 11.84 11.33
C PHE A 2 13.90 11.19 12.17
N ASP A 3 14.50 11.92 13.11
CA ASP A 3 15.59 11.41 13.95
C ASP A 3 15.16 10.19 14.78
N TRP A 4 13.88 10.12 15.14
CA TRP A 4 13.29 8.94 15.77
C TRP A 4 13.32 7.70 14.87
N PHE A 5 13.08 7.87 13.57
CA PHE A 5 13.04 6.79 12.59
C PHE A 5 14.45 6.24 12.38
N ALA A 6 15.44 7.13 12.25
CA ALA A 6 16.84 6.75 12.14
C ALA A 6 17.40 6.04 13.39
N ARG A 7 16.82 6.28 14.57
CA ARG A 7 17.23 5.60 15.82
C ARG A 7 16.59 4.23 16.02
N ARG A 8 15.46 3.96 15.34
CA ARG A 8 14.68 2.72 15.52
C ARG A 8 15.09 1.62 14.55
N PHE A 9 15.61 1.97 13.38
CA PHE A 9 15.99 1.02 12.34
C PHE A 9 17.50 1.05 12.12
N THR A 10 18.14 -0.12 12.06
CA THR A 10 19.58 -0.27 11.80
C THR A 10 20.00 0.35 10.48
N ASP A 11 19.15 0.22 9.45
CA ASP A 11 19.31 0.91 8.16
C ASP A 11 18.00 1.63 7.78
N PRO A 12 17.83 2.90 8.21
CA PRO A 12 16.62 3.65 7.93
C PRO A 12 16.46 3.97 6.44
N ALA A 13 17.56 4.05 5.68
CA ALA A 13 17.48 4.33 4.26
C ALA A 13 16.89 3.13 3.50
N ALA A 14 17.30 1.92 3.84
CA ALA A 14 16.72 0.70 3.28
C ALA A 14 15.22 0.58 3.61
N VAL A 15 14.81 0.83 4.86
CA VAL A 15 13.39 0.77 5.25
C VAL A 15 12.58 1.83 4.50
N ALA A 16 13.08 3.08 4.41
CA ALA A 16 12.41 4.14 3.67
C ALA A 16 12.28 3.81 2.18
N PHE A 17 13.31 3.20 1.58
CA PHE A 17 13.28 2.75 0.19
C PHE A 17 12.21 1.69 -0.03
N VAL A 18 12.16 0.66 0.81
CA VAL A 18 11.16 -0.43 0.75
C VAL A 18 9.74 0.11 0.93
N LEU A 19 9.53 1.01 1.90
CA LEU A 19 8.24 1.69 2.09
C LEU A 19 7.87 2.57 0.89
N GLY A 20 8.85 3.25 0.29
CA GLY A 20 8.68 4.03 -0.93
C GLY A 20 8.20 3.17 -2.10
N LEU A 21 8.79 2.00 -2.30
CA LEU A 21 8.34 1.04 -3.33
C LEU A 21 6.92 0.54 -3.05
N ARG A 22 6.56 0.32 -1.78
CA ARG A 22 5.19 -0.03 -1.38
C ARG A 22 4.21 1.10 -1.70
N PHE A 23 4.55 2.34 -1.40
CA PHE A 23 3.68 3.47 -1.69
C PHE A 23 3.55 3.71 -3.20
N LEU A 24 4.60 3.45 -3.96
CA LEU A 24 4.56 3.44 -5.41
C LEU A 24 3.58 2.38 -5.94
N SER A 25 3.57 1.16 -5.38
CA SER A 25 2.63 0.13 -5.82
C SER A 25 1.17 0.55 -5.60
N TYR A 26 0.86 1.26 -4.51
CA TYR A 26 -0.46 1.85 -4.32
C TYR A 26 -0.81 2.90 -5.36
N ALA A 27 0.11 3.82 -5.67
CA ALA A 27 -0.11 4.81 -6.73
C ALA A 27 -0.38 4.13 -8.08
N LEU A 28 0.34 3.04 -8.38
CA LEU A 28 0.13 2.24 -9.60
C LEU A 28 -1.23 1.53 -9.61
N TYR A 29 -1.71 1.00 -8.48
CA TYR A 29 -3.06 0.46 -8.39
C TYR A 29 -4.15 1.50 -8.62
N VAL A 30 -3.98 2.70 -8.09
CA VAL A 30 -4.90 3.82 -8.32
C VAL A 30 -4.89 4.21 -9.79
N ALA A 31 -3.72 4.31 -10.40
CA ALA A 31 -3.57 4.59 -11.82
C ALA A 31 -4.20 3.50 -12.70
N LEU A 32 -3.98 2.22 -12.38
CA LEU A 32 -4.59 1.08 -13.07
C LEU A 32 -6.12 1.10 -12.95
N THR A 33 -6.64 1.38 -11.76
CA THR A 33 -8.08 1.55 -11.51
C THR A 33 -8.63 2.69 -12.37
N ALA A 34 -7.96 3.85 -12.36
CA ALA A 34 -8.34 5.00 -13.19
C ALA A 34 -8.27 4.69 -14.69
N ALA A 35 -7.29 3.92 -15.15
CA ALA A 35 -7.18 3.50 -16.53
C ALA A 35 -8.28 2.51 -16.95
N ALA A 36 -8.80 1.73 -16.02
CA ALA A 36 -9.88 0.76 -16.26
C ALA A 36 -11.27 1.40 -16.23
N VAL A 37 -11.56 2.27 -15.26
CA VAL A 37 -12.93 2.81 -15.02
C VAL A 37 -13.03 4.35 -15.04
N GLY A 38 -11.93 5.05 -15.31
CA GLY A 38 -11.86 6.51 -15.39
C GLY A 38 -11.54 7.22 -14.08
N VAL A 39 -10.83 8.36 -14.16
CA VAL A 39 -10.33 9.13 -13.00
C VAL A 39 -11.45 9.64 -12.08
N ARG A 40 -12.62 9.98 -12.64
CA ARG A 40 -13.78 10.49 -11.88
C ARG A 40 -14.64 9.38 -11.26
N SER A 41 -14.26 8.10 -11.45
CA SER A 41 -14.99 6.97 -10.89
C SER A 41 -14.91 6.95 -9.37
N ARG A 42 -16.00 6.53 -8.72
CA ARG A 42 -16.03 6.28 -7.27
C ARG A 42 -15.01 5.23 -6.86
N LEU A 43 -14.73 4.24 -7.71
CA LEU A 43 -13.71 3.20 -7.43
C LEU A 43 -12.30 3.78 -7.41
N THR A 44 -11.98 4.68 -8.34
CA THR A 44 -10.68 5.37 -8.35
C THR A 44 -10.52 6.27 -7.13
N ALA A 45 -11.57 7.03 -6.77
CA ALA A 45 -11.57 7.86 -5.58
C ALA A 45 -11.40 7.03 -4.30
N LEU A 46 -12.12 5.91 -4.18
CA LEU A 46 -11.99 4.98 -3.06
C LEU A 46 -10.58 4.39 -2.99
N ASN A 47 -10.06 3.88 -4.10
CA ASN A 47 -8.73 3.27 -4.13
C ASN A 47 -7.63 4.31 -3.79
N GLY A 48 -7.75 5.53 -4.31
CA GLY A 48 -6.86 6.65 -3.99
C GLY A 48 -6.93 7.07 -2.53
N GLY A 49 -8.14 7.16 -1.97
CA GLY A 49 -8.35 7.46 -0.56
C GLY A 49 -7.71 6.40 0.34
N LEU A 50 -7.92 5.12 0.03
CA LEU A 50 -7.33 4.01 0.75
C LEU A 50 -5.79 4.03 0.68
N ALA A 51 -5.21 4.31 -0.48
CA ALA A 51 -3.76 4.48 -0.63
C ALA A 51 -3.21 5.57 0.30
N VAL A 52 -3.84 6.76 0.32
CA VAL A 52 -3.43 7.87 1.18
C VAL A 52 -3.57 7.51 2.66
N VAL A 53 -4.68 6.89 3.04
CA VAL A 53 -4.92 6.45 4.43
C VAL A 53 -3.86 5.42 4.85
N SER A 54 -3.52 4.45 4.00
CA SER A 54 -2.48 3.45 4.30
C SER A 54 -1.11 4.09 4.49
N VAL A 55 -0.72 5.05 3.66
CA VAL A 55 0.53 5.82 3.84
C VAL A 55 0.53 6.53 5.19
N ALA A 56 -0.55 7.23 5.53
CA ALA A 56 -0.67 7.94 6.80
C ALA A 56 -0.62 6.98 8.00
N LEU A 57 -1.37 5.88 7.96
CA LEU A 57 -1.35 4.84 8.99
C LEU A 57 0.05 4.26 9.15
N THR A 58 0.75 3.96 8.06
CA THR A 58 2.11 3.42 8.12
C THR A 58 3.05 4.38 8.87
N VAL A 59 3.02 5.67 8.52
CA VAL A 59 3.85 6.67 9.20
C VAL A 59 3.48 6.79 10.68
N LEU A 60 2.19 6.85 10.99
CA LEU A 60 1.71 6.99 12.36
C LEU A 60 1.96 5.74 13.21
N ILE A 61 1.90 4.53 12.66
CA ILE A 61 2.18 3.29 13.40
C ILE A 61 3.67 3.17 13.71
N LEU A 62 4.53 3.58 12.77
CA LEU A 62 5.97 3.51 12.97
C LEU A 62 6.49 4.61 13.91
N HIS A 63 5.77 5.72 14.05
CA HIS A 63 6.13 6.81 14.94
C HIS A 63 6.03 6.39 16.42
N PRO A 64 7.03 6.70 17.28
CA PRO A 64 7.05 6.28 18.69
C PRO A 64 5.82 6.72 19.48
N ASP A 65 5.40 7.98 19.30
CA ASP A 65 4.21 8.57 19.96
C ASP A 65 2.95 8.49 19.10
N GLY A 66 2.96 7.63 18.08
CA GLY A 66 1.91 7.55 17.10
C GLY A 66 0.77 6.59 17.47
N LEU A 67 0.24 5.87 16.49
CA LEU A 67 -0.89 4.97 16.70
C LEU A 67 -0.45 3.67 17.38
N PRO A 68 -1.33 3.05 18.20
CA PRO A 68 -1.03 1.75 18.80
C PRO A 68 -0.91 0.68 17.73
N LEU A 69 -0.15 -0.38 18.02
CA LEU A 69 0.09 -1.48 17.08
C LEU A 69 -1.20 -2.13 16.57
N ALA A 70 -2.29 -2.11 17.33
CA ALA A 70 -3.60 -2.59 16.89
C ALA A 70 -4.13 -1.88 15.63
N ALA A 71 -3.68 -0.66 15.34
CA ALA A 71 -4.01 0.05 14.10
C ALA A 71 -3.40 -0.62 12.85
N SER A 72 -2.39 -1.48 13.01
CA SER A 72 -1.77 -2.23 11.90
C SER A 72 -2.75 -3.17 11.19
N TYR A 73 -3.76 -3.70 11.88
CA TYR A 73 -4.80 -4.52 11.25
C TYR A 73 -5.58 -3.73 10.19
N ALA A 74 -5.83 -2.44 10.44
CA ALA A 74 -6.49 -1.58 9.47
C ALA A 74 -5.60 -1.36 8.24
N ASP A 75 -4.29 -1.12 8.44
CA ASP A 75 -3.36 -0.94 7.34
C ASP A 75 -3.21 -2.21 6.49
N ILE A 76 -3.15 -3.39 7.13
CA ILE A 76 -3.15 -4.69 6.44
C ILE A 76 -4.46 -4.91 5.65
N LEU A 77 -5.61 -4.61 6.26
CA LEU A 77 -6.90 -4.73 5.58
C LEU A 77 -6.95 -3.83 4.34
N ILE A 78 -6.45 -2.59 4.45
CA ILE A 78 -6.36 -1.67 3.32
C ILE A 78 -5.40 -2.22 2.25
N HIS A 79 -4.26 -2.77 2.65
CA HIS A 79 -3.29 -3.37 1.74
C HIS A 79 -3.90 -4.51 0.89
N VAL A 80 -4.87 -5.25 1.43
CA VAL A 80 -5.61 -6.29 0.72
C VAL A 80 -6.79 -5.71 -0.09
N ALA A 81 -7.43 -4.65 0.40
CA ALA A 81 -8.57 -4.03 -0.28
C ALA A 81 -8.17 -3.31 -1.58
N VAL A 82 -7.03 -2.61 -1.60
CA VAL A 82 -6.50 -1.91 -2.78
C VAL A 82 -6.40 -2.80 -4.03
N PRO A 83 -5.74 -3.98 -3.98
CA PRO A 83 -5.69 -4.89 -5.12
C PRO A 83 -7.06 -5.49 -5.45
N ALA A 84 -7.93 -5.75 -4.47
CA ALA A 84 -9.28 -6.26 -4.74
C ALA A 84 -10.12 -5.26 -5.57
N ILE A 85 -10.06 -3.96 -5.23
CA ILE A 85 -10.76 -2.89 -5.96
C ILE A 85 -10.19 -2.75 -7.38
N ALA A 86 -8.87 -2.73 -7.52
CA ALA A 86 -8.23 -2.64 -8.82
C ALA A 86 -8.53 -3.86 -9.70
N GLY A 87 -8.49 -5.07 -9.11
CA GLY A 87 -8.83 -6.32 -9.79
C GLY A 87 -10.28 -6.32 -10.29
N TYR A 88 -11.23 -5.84 -9.47
CA TYR A 88 -12.61 -5.67 -9.89
C TYR A 88 -12.76 -4.66 -11.05
N ALA A 89 -12.04 -3.53 -10.99
CA ALA A 89 -12.06 -2.53 -12.05
C ALA A 89 -11.52 -3.09 -13.37
N VAL A 90 -10.40 -3.84 -13.33
CA VAL A 90 -9.81 -4.53 -14.49
C VAL A 90 -10.75 -5.61 -15.02
N PHE A 91 -11.35 -6.42 -14.15
CA PHE A 91 -12.33 -7.44 -14.54
C PHE A 91 -13.55 -6.83 -15.24
N SER A 92 -14.02 -5.68 -14.76
CA SER A 92 -15.20 -5.00 -15.32
C SER A 92 -14.93 -4.34 -16.68
N ASN A 93 -13.69 -3.95 -16.96
CA ASN A 93 -13.25 -3.34 -18.22
C ASN A 93 -11.93 -3.97 -18.68
N PRO A 94 -11.96 -5.21 -19.17
CA PRO A 94 -10.75 -6.00 -19.38
C PRO A 94 -9.94 -5.55 -20.58
N SER A 95 -8.62 -5.68 -20.46
CA SER A 95 -7.65 -5.72 -21.57
C SER A 95 -6.45 -6.55 -21.16
N GLU A 96 -5.70 -7.10 -22.12
CA GLU A 96 -4.52 -7.92 -21.82
C GLU A 96 -3.47 -7.14 -21.01
N ASP A 97 -3.14 -5.91 -21.43
CA ASP A 97 -2.19 -5.04 -20.73
C ASP A 97 -2.61 -4.76 -19.28
N ARG A 98 -3.92 -4.56 -19.03
CA ARG A 98 -4.44 -4.32 -17.68
C ARG A 98 -4.33 -5.55 -16.79
N TRP A 99 -4.56 -6.74 -17.35
CA TRP A 99 -4.41 -7.99 -16.61
C TRP A 99 -2.95 -8.31 -16.28
N VAL A 100 -2.04 -8.05 -17.22
CA VAL A 100 -0.59 -8.19 -16.99
C VAL A 100 -0.14 -7.21 -15.90
N GLY A 101 -0.51 -5.93 -16.02
CA GLY A 101 -0.22 -4.91 -15.02
C GLY A 101 -0.79 -5.25 -13.64
N PHE A 102 -2.04 -5.72 -13.58
CA PHE A 102 -2.66 -6.18 -12.34
C PHE A 102 -1.89 -7.35 -11.71
N SER A 103 -1.51 -8.35 -12.50
CA SER A 103 -0.83 -9.55 -12.04
C SER A 103 0.55 -9.22 -11.45
N LEU A 104 1.31 -8.34 -12.11
CA LEU A 104 2.61 -7.87 -11.61
C LEU A 104 2.47 -7.12 -10.28
N LEU A 105 1.48 -6.22 -10.18
CA LEU A 105 1.20 -5.50 -8.94
C LEU A 105 0.72 -6.45 -7.84
N LEU A 106 -0.04 -7.50 -8.18
CA LEU A 106 -0.56 -8.46 -7.21
C LEU A 106 0.58 -9.26 -6.58
N VAL A 107 1.53 -9.74 -7.37
CA VAL A 107 2.76 -10.38 -6.87
C VAL A 107 3.53 -9.43 -5.94
N THR A 108 3.63 -8.16 -6.34
CA THR A 108 4.27 -7.11 -5.53
C THR A 108 3.54 -6.89 -4.20
N SER A 109 2.21 -6.93 -4.18
CA SER A 109 1.40 -6.82 -2.94
C SER A 109 1.60 -8.01 -2.02
N LEU A 110 1.65 -9.23 -2.57
CA LEU A 110 1.93 -10.41 -1.76
C LEU A 110 3.30 -10.32 -1.08
N PHE A 111 4.31 -9.82 -1.80
CA PHE A 111 5.63 -9.53 -1.23
C PHE A 111 5.57 -8.47 -0.13
N PHE A 112 4.86 -7.35 -0.32
CA PHE A 112 4.75 -6.34 0.72
C PHE A 112 3.92 -6.79 1.91
N LEU A 113 2.95 -7.67 1.72
CA LEU A 113 2.17 -8.24 2.82
C LEU A 113 3.06 -9.04 3.78
N THR A 114 3.99 -9.86 3.27
CA THR A 114 4.92 -10.57 4.15
C THR A 114 5.82 -9.61 4.91
N LEU A 115 6.28 -8.53 4.26
CA LEU A 115 7.06 -7.49 4.93
C LEU A 115 6.28 -6.74 6.00
N LEU A 116 4.99 -6.43 5.79
CA LEU A 116 4.14 -5.81 6.81
C LEU A 116 3.95 -6.71 8.03
N VAL A 117 3.81 -8.02 7.81
CA VAL A 117 3.71 -8.99 8.92
C VAL A 117 4.99 -8.98 9.76
N VAL A 118 6.17 -8.93 9.15
CA VAL A 118 7.44 -8.82 9.88
C VAL A 118 7.53 -7.45 10.59
N LEU A 119 7.28 -6.37 9.86
CA LEU A 119 7.42 -5.00 10.35
C LEU A 119 6.49 -4.68 11.52
N TYR A 120 5.27 -5.23 11.51
CA TYR A 120 4.27 -5.03 12.58
C TYR A 120 4.25 -6.15 13.62
N GLY A 121 4.63 -7.38 13.26
CA GLY A 121 4.54 -8.54 14.16
C GLY A 121 5.74 -8.66 15.11
N GLU A 122 6.94 -8.41 14.61
CA GLU A 122 8.17 -8.58 15.41
C GLU A 122 8.76 -7.22 15.82
N GLY A 123 8.45 -6.15 15.08
CA GLY A 123 9.26 -4.94 15.11
C GLY A 123 10.70 -5.24 14.63
N PRO A 124 11.50 -4.22 14.29
CA PRO A 124 12.95 -4.42 14.26
C PRO A 124 13.48 -4.72 15.67
#